data_AF-A0A819EMK7-F1
#
_entry.id   AF-A0A819EMK7-F1
#
_cell.length_a   1.000
_cell.length_b   1.000
_cell.length_c   1.000
_cell.angle_alpha   90.00
_cell.angle_beta   90.00
_cell.angle_gamma   90.00
#
_symmetry.space_group_name_H-M   'P 1'
#
loop_
_entity.id
_entity.type
_entity.pdbx_description
1 polymer ?
#
loop_
_entity_poly.entity_id
_entity_poly.type
_entity_poly.pdbx_seq_one_letter_code
_entity_poly.pdbx_strand_id
1 'polypeptide(L)'
;MAEILISVALFLFIYVLSYYIYKTYFYVASIKPAKLKNKRVIITGASRGIGEELAYEYARYNCRIVLAARSIDILKNKVAEQCRTLGAAQVECVEFDASKEEACIELIKQTVRYYQGIDILVLNHTAAIYESFFNSNIKTNIENMKNLMDVNFFGYFNTTMAALPYLNDSGTDEQPSQIIAVSSLAGTCPFPQTTIYGTTKHAVQGFFLNLARELRICETYRNRVTTTVAMLGLIGTDEALKKTNKHLHRLAADVRKTAQAIIAAGIYGQTRLFYPYAFGIVPPLYQIFSSIFEFFGHRKTGQRFRLNGDQETSYMPEKECLRKDFTQYVKYTSSHLPEKVDLRPWMTEIENQSHISSCTANAMAGAYEYLNYKSTDNKIDVSRLFIYYNSRLKGLKQGQKLADKGSAIQYAVESLEESGVCLESLWPYDIKKVNAKPIQQCYSKAEEYTITEALQVDGDINEMKSCLAQGFPIIVSLNLYKSFDKAKAKGIVPMPKADETSRDTHGRHAVLLSGYSNSSKAFIVRNSWGKGWGDKGYCYVPYDYMGNKKLCNIAWTIKKLAVDEMGEDVWVDEDDINYLDDDDEEDDDDDEDADIENIEEDEDEDEKEEDEDEKEEEE
;
A
#
# COMPACT_ATOMS: atom_id res chain seq x y z
N MET A 1 7.52 14.71 55.15
CA MET A 1 7.12 14.11 53.85
C MET A 1 7.97 14.62 52.69
N ALA A 2 8.03 15.93 52.42
CA ALA A 2 8.84 16.48 51.32
C ALA A 2 10.35 16.15 51.43
N GLU A 3 10.95 16.28 52.61
CA GLU A 3 12.38 15.95 52.83
C GLU A 3 12.70 14.46 52.64
N ILE A 4 11.77 13.58 53.01
CA ILE A 4 11.89 12.13 52.81
C ILE A 4 11.84 11.82 51.31
N LEU A 5 10.90 12.45 50.57
CA LEU A 5 10.78 12.32 49.12
C LEU A 5 12.04 12.81 48.39
N ILE A 6 12.60 13.95 48.81
CA ILE A 6 13.85 14.49 48.25
C ILE A 6 15.02 13.54 48.54
N SER A 7 15.12 13.02 49.76
CA SER A 7 16.19 12.09 50.15
C SER A 7 16.13 10.77 49.38
N VAL A 8 14.93 10.21 49.19
CA VAL A 8 14.71 9.01 48.38
C VAL A 8 15.04 9.27 46.91
N ALA A 9 14.62 10.41 46.35
CA ALA A 9 14.93 10.78 44.97
C ALA A 9 16.44 10.96 44.76
N LEU A 10 17.15 11.60 45.70
CA LEU A 10 18.59 11.81 45.64
C LEU A 10 19.36 10.49 45.77
N PHE A 11 18.93 9.58 46.66
CA PHE A 11 19.50 8.25 46.80
C PHE A 11 19.34 7.42 45.52
N LEU A 12 18.13 7.40 44.94
CA LEU A 12 17.87 6.73 43.66
C LEU A 12 18.71 7.33 42.53
N PHE A 13 18.86 8.66 42.49
CA PHE A 13 19.71 9.33 41.51
C PHE A 13 21.18 8.92 41.64
N ILE A 14 21.73 8.92 42.87
CA ILE A 14 23.11 8.50 43.14
C ILE A 14 23.29 7.01 42.81
N TYR A 15 22.34 6.15 43.15
CA TYR A 15 22.38 4.72 42.84
C TYR A 15 22.38 4.46 41.32
N VAL A 16 21.49 5.12 40.58
CA VAL A 16 21.44 5.01 39.11
C VAL A 16 22.70 5.56 38.46
N LEU A 17 23.21 6.70 38.96
CA LEU A 17 24.44 7.32 38.45
C LEU A 17 25.68 6.45 38.74
N SER A 18 25.78 5.87 39.93
CA SER A 18 26.88 4.96 40.29
C SER A 18 26.81 3.64 39.51
N TYR A 19 25.61 3.07 39.32
CA TYR A 19 25.39 1.94 38.41
C TYR A 19 25.81 2.26 36.97
N TYR A 20 25.49 3.47 36.49
CA TYR A 20 25.88 3.95 35.17
C TYR A 20 27.41 4.06 35.02
N ILE A 21 28.09 4.68 36.00
CA ILE A 21 29.55 4.81 35.99
C ILE A 21 30.19 3.42 36.00
N TYR A 22 29.69 2.50 36.83
CA TYR A 22 30.16 1.12 36.87
C TYR A 22 30.02 0.40 35.51
N LYS A 23 28.82 0.43 34.91
CA LYS A 23 28.57 -0.20 33.61
C LYS A 23 29.29 0.46 32.43
N THR A 24 29.57 1.75 32.51
CA THR A 24 30.25 2.46 31.43
C THR A 24 31.76 2.23 31.47
N TYR A 25 32.38 2.31 32.66
CA TYR A 25 33.84 2.33 32.77
C TYR A 25 34.44 0.98 33.17
N PHE A 26 33.81 0.25 34.10
CA PHE A 26 34.41 -0.98 34.64
C PHE A 26 33.93 -2.24 33.91
N TYR A 27 32.70 -2.21 33.40
CA TYR A 27 32.10 -3.37 32.74
C TYR A 27 32.67 -3.63 31.34
N VAL A 28 32.91 -2.59 30.55
CA VAL A 28 33.58 -2.72 29.24
C VAL A 28 35.07 -3.04 29.42
N ALA A 29 35.73 -2.42 30.40
CA ALA A 29 37.16 -2.65 30.68
C ALA A 29 37.47 -4.06 31.21
N SER A 30 36.46 -4.84 31.61
CA SER A 30 36.64 -6.20 32.14
C SER A 30 36.53 -7.31 31.09
N ILE A 31 36.29 -6.97 29.81
CA ILE A 31 36.29 -7.94 28.71
C ILE A 31 37.67 -8.62 28.65
N LYS A 32 37.71 -9.92 28.96
CA LYS A 32 38.92 -10.73 28.86
C LYS A 32 39.14 -11.14 27.40
N PRO A 33 40.20 -10.69 26.71
CA PRO A 33 40.44 -11.01 25.29
C PRO A 33 40.41 -12.51 24.98
N ALA A 34 40.83 -13.34 25.95
CA ALA A 34 40.82 -14.80 25.83
C ALA A 34 39.42 -15.41 25.56
N LYS A 35 38.32 -14.74 25.94
CA LYS A 35 36.96 -15.23 25.68
C LYS A 35 36.52 -15.10 24.22
N LEU A 36 37.17 -14.23 23.44
CA LEU A 36 36.82 -13.95 22.05
C LEU A 36 37.84 -14.47 21.04
N LYS A 37 39.07 -14.75 21.48
CA LYS A 37 40.14 -15.22 20.60
C LYS A 37 39.69 -16.43 19.77
N ASN A 38 39.87 -16.36 18.45
CA ASN A 38 39.47 -17.38 17.47
C ASN A 38 37.97 -17.71 17.39
N LYS A 39 37.09 -16.98 18.08
CA LYS A 39 35.64 -17.18 17.94
C LYS A 39 35.16 -16.86 16.53
N ARG A 40 34.21 -17.66 16.04
CA ARG A 40 33.62 -17.55 14.70
C ARG A 40 32.37 -16.67 14.78
N VAL A 41 32.46 -15.47 14.23
CA VAL A 41 31.48 -14.39 14.40
C VAL A 41 30.85 -14.04 13.06
N ILE A 42 29.52 -14.10 12.97
CA ILE A 42 28.76 -13.57 11.85
C ILE A 42 28.24 -12.18 12.23
N ILE A 43 28.43 -11.20 11.38
CA ILE A 43 27.91 -9.83 11.57
C ILE A 43 27.10 -9.42 10.36
N THR A 44 25.79 -9.27 10.57
CA THR A 44 24.88 -8.78 9.53
C THR A 44 24.76 -7.26 9.54
N GLY A 45 24.57 -6.65 8.36
CA GLY A 45 24.58 -5.20 8.23
C GLY A 45 25.96 -4.60 8.51
N ALA A 46 27.04 -5.31 8.19
CA ALA A 46 28.41 -4.95 8.55
C ALA A 46 29.05 -3.85 7.68
N SER A 47 28.36 -3.37 6.64
CA SER A 47 28.95 -2.42 5.67
C SER A 47 29.12 -0.99 6.19
N ARG A 48 28.43 -0.62 7.28
CA ARG A 48 28.44 0.76 7.83
C ARG A 48 27.95 0.79 9.27
N GLY A 49 28.20 1.92 9.94
CA GLY A 49 27.60 2.24 11.25
C GLY A 49 28.02 1.26 12.36
N ILE A 50 27.04 0.82 13.17
CA ILE A 50 27.31 -0.07 14.31
C ILE A 50 27.87 -1.43 13.85
N GLY A 51 27.36 -1.98 12.74
CA GLY A 51 27.82 -3.28 12.22
C GLY A 51 29.28 -3.25 11.76
N GLU A 52 29.69 -2.16 11.10
CA GLU A 52 31.09 -1.92 10.73
C GLU A 52 31.99 -1.83 11.96
N GLU A 53 31.60 -1.06 12.97
CA GLU A 53 32.42 -0.91 14.18
C GLU A 53 32.45 -2.18 15.04
N LEU A 54 31.36 -2.96 15.07
CA LEU A 54 31.36 -4.30 15.67
C LEU A 54 32.40 -5.21 15.00
N ALA A 55 32.51 -5.17 13.67
CA ALA A 55 33.51 -5.93 12.94
C ALA A 55 34.94 -5.52 13.33
N TYR A 56 35.18 -4.23 13.50
CA TYR A 56 36.48 -3.70 13.95
C TYR A 56 36.81 -4.10 15.38
N GLU A 57 35.85 -4.04 16.31
CA GLU A 57 36.07 -4.47 17.69
C GLU A 57 36.29 -5.98 17.79
N TYR A 58 35.51 -6.83 17.10
CA TYR A 58 35.77 -8.27 17.05
C TYR A 58 37.12 -8.60 16.38
N ALA A 59 37.55 -7.84 15.39
CA ALA A 59 38.86 -8.01 14.75
C ALA A 59 40.01 -7.79 15.75
N ARG A 60 39.91 -6.76 16.60
CA ARG A 60 40.88 -6.46 17.67
C ARG A 60 41.03 -7.61 18.68
N TYR A 61 40.02 -8.47 18.80
CA TYR A 61 40.05 -9.66 19.64
C TYR A 61 40.50 -10.93 18.92
N ASN A 62 41.01 -10.84 17.69
CA ASN A 62 41.50 -11.96 16.89
C ASN A 62 40.40 -13.01 16.60
N CYS A 63 39.17 -12.56 16.32
CA CYS A 63 38.08 -13.41 15.87
C CYS A 63 38.22 -13.81 14.40
N ARG A 64 37.51 -14.88 14.00
CA ARG A 64 37.24 -15.23 12.59
C ARG A 64 35.88 -14.65 12.23
N ILE A 65 35.81 -13.77 11.24
CA ILE A 65 34.65 -12.91 11.01
C ILE A 65 34.05 -13.22 9.64
N VAL A 66 32.71 -13.35 9.58
CA VAL A 66 31.94 -13.28 8.34
C VAL A 66 31.16 -11.96 8.34
N LEU A 67 31.45 -11.12 7.36
CA LEU A 67 30.77 -9.84 7.14
C LEU A 67 29.65 -10.04 6.12
N ALA A 68 28.42 -9.68 6.49
CA ALA A 68 27.24 -9.87 5.64
C ALA A 68 26.47 -8.57 5.42
N ALA A 69 26.27 -8.19 4.17
CA ALA A 69 25.47 -7.04 3.73
C ALA A 69 25.25 -7.10 2.21
N ARG A 70 24.30 -6.30 1.69
CA ARG A 70 24.06 -6.17 0.25
C ARG A 70 25.23 -5.55 -0.51
N SER A 71 25.90 -4.56 0.08
CA SER A 71 27.01 -3.85 -0.57
C SER A 71 28.33 -4.62 -0.45
N ILE A 72 28.46 -5.72 -1.21
CA ILE A 72 29.62 -6.62 -1.15
C ILE A 72 30.95 -5.90 -1.39
N ASP A 73 30.98 -4.89 -2.26
CA ASP A 73 32.19 -4.11 -2.55
C ASP A 73 32.69 -3.32 -1.34
N ILE A 74 31.78 -2.73 -0.56
CA ILE A 74 32.14 -2.02 0.68
C ILE A 74 32.71 -3.00 1.70
N LEU A 75 32.13 -4.21 1.79
CA LEU A 75 32.65 -5.24 2.68
C LEU A 75 34.07 -5.63 2.30
N LYS A 76 34.30 -6.00 1.04
CA LYS A 76 35.59 -6.47 0.55
C LYS A 76 36.67 -5.40 0.60
N ASN A 77 36.38 -4.22 0.06
CA ASN A 77 37.40 -3.20 -0.20
C ASN A 77 37.65 -2.25 0.99
N LYS A 78 36.78 -2.25 2.00
CA LYS A 78 36.91 -1.36 3.17
C LYS A 78 36.91 -2.14 4.48
N VAL A 79 35.77 -2.77 4.81
CA VAL A 79 35.58 -3.33 6.16
C VAL A 79 36.50 -4.53 6.39
N ALA A 80 36.63 -5.42 5.40
CA ALA A 80 37.48 -6.61 5.51
C ALA A 80 38.95 -6.27 5.62
N GLU A 81 39.46 -5.35 4.78
CA GLU A 81 40.86 -4.89 4.86
C GLU A 81 41.18 -4.27 6.22
N GLN A 82 40.26 -3.45 6.74
CA GLN A 82 40.43 -2.84 8.05
C GLN A 82 40.37 -3.89 9.17
N CYS A 83 39.48 -4.89 9.10
CA CYS A 83 39.45 -6.00 10.06
C CYS A 83 40.77 -6.80 10.04
N ARG A 84 41.33 -7.09 8.86
CA ARG A 84 42.63 -7.78 8.76
C ARG A 84 43.75 -6.95 9.40
N THR A 85 43.78 -5.65 9.11
CA THR A 85 44.75 -4.70 9.70
C THR A 85 44.64 -4.63 11.23
N LEU A 86 43.42 -4.73 11.77
CA LEU A 86 43.16 -4.71 13.20
C LEU A 86 43.46 -6.04 13.92
N GLY A 87 43.86 -7.08 13.20
CA GLY A 87 44.30 -8.35 13.79
C GLY A 87 43.26 -9.47 13.80
N ALA A 88 42.20 -9.39 12.97
CA ALA A 88 41.28 -10.50 12.78
C ALA A 88 42.04 -11.77 12.34
N ALA A 89 41.64 -12.93 12.86
CA ALA A 89 42.27 -14.20 12.50
C ALA A 89 41.97 -14.60 11.06
N GLN A 90 40.71 -14.44 10.63
CA GLN A 90 40.21 -14.66 9.27
C GLN A 90 39.03 -13.72 9.03
N VAL A 91 38.83 -13.30 7.77
CA VAL A 91 37.72 -12.42 7.39
C VAL A 91 37.19 -12.82 6.02
N GLU A 92 35.91 -13.19 5.98
CA GLU A 92 35.17 -13.52 4.76
C GLU A 92 33.99 -12.56 4.57
N CYS A 93 33.58 -12.35 3.32
CA CYS A 93 32.47 -11.45 2.98
C CYS A 93 31.40 -12.20 2.19
N VAL A 94 30.14 -12.00 2.58
CA VAL A 94 28.98 -12.64 1.96
C VAL A 94 27.97 -11.56 1.56
N GLU A 95 27.52 -11.63 0.31
CA GLU A 95 26.43 -10.79 -0.15
C GLU A 95 25.12 -11.29 0.48
N PHE A 96 24.41 -10.40 1.15
CA PHE A 96 23.30 -10.80 2.02
C PHE A 96 22.16 -9.77 1.98
N ASP A 97 21.01 -10.18 1.45
CA ASP A 97 19.74 -9.49 1.56
C ASP A 97 18.86 -10.18 2.61
N ALA A 98 18.66 -9.51 3.74
CA ALA A 98 17.89 -10.02 4.86
C ALA A 98 16.40 -10.22 4.57
N SER A 99 15.85 -9.61 3.50
CA SER A 99 14.46 -9.82 3.09
C SER A 99 14.23 -11.18 2.42
N LYS A 100 15.30 -11.93 2.11
CA LYS A 100 15.23 -13.22 1.40
C LYS A 100 15.60 -14.35 2.34
N GLU A 101 14.69 -15.32 2.50
CA GLU A 101 14.90 -16.49 3.34
C GLU A 101 16.10 -17.33 2.87
N GLU A 102 16.21 -17.53 1.55
CA GLU A 102 17.28 -18.31 0.93
C GLU A 102 18.65 -17.69 1.21
N ALA A 103 18.74 -16.36 1.20
CA ALA A 103 19.97 -15.64 1.53
C ALA A 103 20.35 -15.81 3.02
N CYS A 104 19.37 -15.88 3.92
CA CYS A 104 19.60 -16.17 5.34
C CYS A 104 20.17 -17.58 5.53
N ILE A 105 19.60 -18.58 4.85
CA ILE A 105 20.07 -19.96 4.91
C ILE A 105 21.47 -20.10 4.29
N GLU A 106 21.71 -19.47 3.14
CA GLU A 106 22.98 -19.56 2.44
C GLU A 106 24.12 -18.86 3.20
N LEU A 107 23.85 -17.74 3.88
CA LEU A 107 24.83 -17.08 4.76
C LEU A 107 25.38 -18.06 5.82
N ILE A 108 24.50 -18.85 6.44
CA ILE A 108 24.89 -19.84 7.45
C ILE A 108 25.67 -20.98 6.80
N LYS A 109 25.19 -21.53 5.67
CA LYS A 109 25.89 -22.60 4.94
C LYS A 109 27.30 -22.20 4.54
N GLN A 110 27.48 -20.99 4.01
CA GLN A 110 28.81 -20.48 3.64
C GLN A 110 29.69 -20.30 4.87
N THR A 111 29.17 -19.75 5.96
CA THR A 111 29.94 -19.61 7.21
C THR A 111 30.42 -20.97 7.74
N VAL A 112 29.57 -21.99 7.72
CA VAL A 112 29.94 -23.35 8.15
C VAL A 112 30.97 -23.96 7.21
N ARG A 113 30.91 -23.70 5.89
CA ARG A 113 31.96 -24.12 4.95
C ARG A 113 33.31 -23.45 5.27
N TYR A 114 33.32 -22.17 5.61
CA TYR A 114 34.54 -21.45 5.94
C TYR A 114 35.15 -21.88 7.28
N TYR A 115 34.32 -21.97 8.33
CA TYR A 115 34.81 -22.05 9.71
C TYR A 115 34.33 -23.29 10.50
N GLN A 116 33.59 -24.19 9.86
CA GLN A 116 33.09 -25.45 10.44
C GLN A 116 32.25 -25.25 11.71
N GLY A 117 31.53 -24.13 11.79
CA GLY A 117 30.58 -23.82 12.87
C GLY A 117 30.55 -22.33 13.21
N ILE A 118 29.80 -21.98 14.26
CA ILE A 118 29.43 -20.60 14.59
C ILE A 118 29.42 -20.44 16.10
N ASP A 119 30.15 -19.46 16.63
CA ASP A 119 30.15 -19.16 18.06
C ASP A 119 29.25 -17.95 18.39
N ILE A 120 29.22 -16.96 17.51
CA ILE A 120 28.52 -15.70 17.77
C ILE A 120 27.77 -15.27 16.50
N LEU A 121 26.46 -15.10 16.63
CA LEU A 121 25.58 -14.57 15.59
C LEU A 121 25.14 -13.15 15.98
N VAL A 122 25.60 -12.14 15.25
CA VAL A 122 25.22 -10.74 15.45
C VAL A 122 24.24 -10.28 14.38
N LEU A 123 22.98 -10.16 14.80
CA LEU A 123 21.87 -9.68 14.00
C LEU A 123 21.75 -8.16 14.19
N ASN A 124 22.28 -7.40 13.24
CA ASN A 124 22.38 -5.94 13.31
C ASN A 124 21.80 -5.21 12.11
N HIS A 125 21.61 -5.87 10.97
CA HIS A 125 21.02 -5.25 9.78
C HIS A 125 19.65 -4.63 10.10
N THR A 126 19.33 -3.48 9.50
CA THR A 126 18.01 -2.88 9.69
C THR A 126 17.63 -1.97 8.53
N ALA A 127 16.34 -1.93 8.21
CA ALA A 127 15.69 -0.86 7.48
C ALA A 127 14.91 0.02 8.46
N ALA A 128 14.92 1.34 8.23
CA ALA A 128 14.22 2.29 9.10
C ALA A 128 13.55 3.40 8.30
N ILE A 129 12.27 3.59 8.58
CA ILE A 129 11.41 4.67 8.10
C ILE A 129 11.07 5.53 9.32
N TYR A 130 11.39 6.82 9.26
CA TYR A 130 11.14 7.80 10.32
C TYR A 130 10.27 8.93 9.77
N GLU A 131 8.98 8.66 9.62
CA GLU A 131 8.00 9.60 9.10
C GLU A 131 6.67 9.44 9.84
N SER A 132 5.81 10.45 9.77
CA SER A 132 4.46 10.31 10.30
C SER A 132 3.74 9.19 9.54
N PHE A 133 3.13 8.26 10.29
CA PHE A 133 2.31 7.18 9.71
C PHE A 133 1.20 7.72 8.79
N PHE A 134 0.78 8.96 9.04
CA PHE A 134 -0.27 9.67 8.34
C PHE A 134 0.19 10.42 7.09
N ASN A 135 1.49 10.44 6.78
CA ASN A 135 2.02 11.07 5.56
C ASN A 135 1.95 10.15 4.34
N SER A 136 1.77 8.84 4.55
CA SER A 136 1.78 7.81 3.50
C SER A 136 0.39 7.20 3.37
N ASN A 137 -0.04 6.85 2.15
CA ASN A 137 -1.34 6.19 1.93
C ASN A 137 -1.34 4.74 2.47
N ILE A 138 -2.53 4.13 2.55
CA ILE A 138 -2.71 2.81 3.19
C ILE A 138 -1.88 1.72 2.48
N LYS A 139 -1.89 1.67 1.14
CA LYS A 139 -1.13 0.69 0.36
C LYS A 139 0.37 0.81 0.66
N THR A 140 0.90 2.03 0.64
CA THR A 140 2.30 2.32 0.95
C THR A 140 2.63 1.91 2.39
N ASN A 141 1.75 2.19 3.35
CA ASN A 141 1.94 1.78 4.74
C ASN A 141 1.94 0.24 4.91
N ILE A 142 1.08 -0.49 4.18
CA ILE A 142 1.05 -1.96 4.17
C ILE A 142 2.35 -2.51 3.57
N GLU A 143 2.77 -2.01 2.42
CA GLU A 143 4.02 -2.42 1.75
C GLU A 143 5.24 -2.11 2.63
N ASN A 144 5.30 -0.91 3.21
CA ASN A 144 6.35 -0.51 4.16
C ASN A 144 6.38 -1.44 5.38
N MET A 145 5.22 -1.79 5.95
CA MET A 145 5.15 -2.72 7.08
C MET A 145 5.67 -4.11 6.70
N LYS A 146 5.23 -4.67 5.57
CA LYS A 146 5.70 -5.97 5.06
C LYS A 146 7.22 -5.95 4.83
N ASN A 147 7.71 -4.99 4.06
CA ASN A 147 9.13 -4.86 3.74
C ASN A 147 10.01 -4.69 4.99
N LEU A 148 9.60 -3.86 5.95
CA LEU A 148 10.37 -3.68 7.19
C LEU A 148 10.28 -4.90 8.09
N MET A 149 9.16 -5.64 8.11
CA MET A 149 9.05 -6.90 8.85
C MET A 149 9.94 -7.98 8.22
N ASP A 150 9.97 -8.09 6.89
CA ASP A 150 10.83 -9.03 6.17
C ASP A 150 12.30 -8.79 6.51
N VAL A 151 12.76 -7.54 6.49
CA VAL A 151 14.15 -7.20 6.80
C VAL A 151 14.45 -7.25 8.30
N ASN A 152 13.69 -6.54 9.14
CA ASN A 152 14.06 -6.33 10.54
C ASN A 152 13.69 -7.49 11.46
N PHE A 153 12.71 -8.31 11.08
CA PHE A 153 12.21 -9.41 11.89
C PHE A 153 12.45 -10.77 11.23
N PHE A 154 11.90 -11.02 10.05
CA PHE A 154 12.06 -12.33 9.39
C PHE A 154 13.51 -12.60 9.00
N GLY A 155 14.27 -11.59 8.56
CA GLY A 155 15.70 -11.71 8.35
C GLY A 155 16.46 -12.15 9.61
N TYR A 156 16.07 -11.66 10.78
CA TYR A 156 16.63 -12.10 12.07
C TYR A 156 16.20 -13.51 12.42
N PHE A 157 14.91 -13.80 12.28
CA PHE A 157 14.30 -15.09 12.57
C PHE A 157 14.91 -16.21 11.71
N ASN A 158 14.86 -16.06 10.38
CA ASN A 158 15.36 -17.04 9.40
C ASN A 158 16.86 -17.30 9.60
N THR A 159 17.66 -16.25 9.77
CA THR A 159 19.10 -16.39 10.05
C THR A 159 19.36 -17.14 11.35
N THR A 160 18.57 -16.87 12.40
CA THR A 160 18.68 -17.56 13.69
C THR A 160 18.31 -19.04 13.57
N MET A 161 17.19 -19.36 12.92
CA MET A 161 16.73 -20.74 12.77
C MET A 161 17.75 -21.57 11.98
N ALA A 162 18.33 -21.01 10.92
CA ALA A 162 19.38 -21.67 10.16
C ALA A 162 20.66 -21.88 11.00
N ALA A 163 21.02 -20.92 11.86
CA ALA A 163 22.25 -20.96 12.66
C ALA A 163 22.15 -21.82 13.94
N LEU A 164 20.95 -22.02 14.48
CA LEU A 164 20.73 -22.54 15.82
C LEU A 164 21.40 -23.91 16.09
N PRO A 165 21.34 -24.90 15.17
CA PRO A 165 22.06 -26.17 15.35
C PRO A 165 23.58 -25.98 15.50
N TYR A 166 24.18 -25.14 14.64
CA TYR A 166 25.63 -24.90 14.66
C TYR A 166 26.10 -24.09 15.86
N LEU A 167 25.26 -23.17 16.34
CA LEU A 167 25.48 -22.45 17.60
C LEU A 167 25.46 -23.43 18.77
N ASN A 168 24.53 -24.39 18.77
CA ASN A 168 24.44 -25.41 19.82
C ASN A 168 25.66 -26.34 19.85
N ASP A 169 26.08 -26.82 18.67
CA ASP A 169 27.25 -27.71 18.53
C ASP A 169 28.54 -27.02 19.00
N SER A 170 28.63 -25.71 18.76
CA SER A 170 29.81 -24.90 19.12
C SER A 170 29.84 -24.49 20.60
N GLY A 171 28.67 -24.41 21.24
CA GLY A 171 28.53 -23.92 22.61
C GLY A 171 28.85 -24.98 23.66
N THR A 172 29.48 -24.55 24.74
CA THR A 172 29.69 -25.37 25.95
C THR A 172 29.14 -24.66 27.18
N ASP A 173 28.99 -25.38 28.29
CA ASP A 173 28.48 -24.81 29.55
C ASP A 173 29.37 -23.65 30.07
N GLU A 174 30.68 -23.73 29.86
CA GLU A 174 31.64 -22.70 30.26
C GLU A 174 31.71 -21.53 29.27
N GLN A 175 31.44 -21.80 27.98
CA GLN A 175 31.55 -20.86 26.87
C GLN A 175 30.36 -21.03 25.91
N PRO A 176 29.15 -20.58 26.32
CA PRO A 176 27.98 -20.65 25.45
C PRO A 176 28.18 -19.82 24.19
N SER A 177 27.63 -20.34 23.08
CA SER A 177 27.43 -19.57 21.87
C SER A 177 26.42 -18.44 22.09
N GLN A 178 26.51 -17.38 21.29
CA GLN A 178 25.81 -16.13 21.52
C GLN A 178 24.97 -15.73 20.31
N ILE A 179 23.69 -15.42 20.55
CA ILE A 179 22.83 -14.71 19.62
C ILE A 179 22.68 -13.29 20.13
N ILE A 180 23.10 -12.30 19.33
CA ILE A 180 23.00 -10.89 19.68
C ILE A 180 22.04 -10.22 18.70
N ALA A 181 20.85 -9.86 19.16
CA ALA A 181 19.83 -9.17 18.38
C ALA A 181 19.84 -7.66 18.70
N VAL A 182 20.27 -6.84 17.74
CA VAL A 182 20.26 -5.38 17.87
C VAL A 182 18.86 -4.83 17.61
N SER A 183 18.31 -4.20 18.62
CA SER A 183 17.00 -3.54 18.64
C SER A 183 17.16 -2.04 18.98
N SER A 184 16.09 -1.40 19.43
CA SER A 184 16.02 0.04 19.71
C SER A 184 15.11 0.32 20.90
N LEU A 185 15.28 1.47 21.56
CA LEU A 185 14.30 1.98 22.52
C LEU A 185 12.89 2.10 21.91
N ALA A 186 12.78 2.37 20.60
CA ALA A 186 11.49 2.39 19.89
C ALA A 186 10.80 1.02 19.83
N GLY A 187 11.50 -0.07 20.19
CA GLY A 187 10.93 -1.39 20.39
C GLY A 187 10.42 -1.64 21.82
N THR A 188 10.52 -0.66 22.70
CA THR A 188 10.16 -0.79 24.13
C THR A 188 9.14 0.26 24.58
N CYS A 189 9.22 1.47 24.05
CA CYS A 189 8.20 2.50 24.23
C CYS A 189 7.94 3.24 22.91
N PRO A 190 6.72 3.77 22.70
CA PRO A 190 6.36 4.42 21.46
C PRO A 190 7.04 5.80 21.35
N PHE A 191 7.52 6.10 20.14
CA PHE A 191 7.97 7.44 19.76
C PHE A 191 7.21 7.90 18.52
N PRO A 192 6.83 9.19 18.42
CA PRO A 192 6.22 9.72 17.21
C PRO A 192 7.07 9.42 15.96
N GLN A 193 6.40 9.23 14.82
CA GLN A 193 7.04 8.99 13.52
C GLN A 193 7.85 7.67 13.43
N THR A 194 7.68 6.77 14.39
CA THR A 194 8.33 5.46 14.40
C THR A 194 7.35 4.30 14.33
N THR A 195 6.07 4.52 14.01
CA THR A 195 5.02 3.47 14.09
C THR A 195 5.44 2.15 13.45
N ILE A 196 5.84 2.16 12.17
CA ILE A 196 6.24 0.92 11.46
C ILE A 196 7.56 0.37 12.01
N TYR A 197 8.61 1.21 12.09
CA TYR A 197 9.94 0.80 12.57
C TYR A 197 9.90 0.26 14.01
N GLY A 198 9.26 1.01 14.92
CA GLY A 198 9.05 0.67 16.32
C GLY A 198 8.31 -0.65 16.48
N THR A 199 7.25 -0.90 15.69
CA THR A 199 6.56 -2.20 15.68
C THR A 199 7.52 -3.35 15.32
N THR A 200 8.35 -3.20 14.28
CA THR A 200 9.32 -4.26 13.92
C THR A 200 10.34 -4.50 15.04
N LYS A 201 10.76 -3.45 15.76
CA LYS A 201 11.68 -3.60 16.90
C LYS A 201 11.00 -4.18 18.14
N HIS A 202 9.69 -3.96 18.35
CA HIS A 202 8.91 -4.68 19.36
C HIS A 202 8.84 -6.17 19.01
N ALA A 203 8.62 -6.53 17.74
CA ALA A 203 8.61 -7.94 17.31
C ALA A 203 9.96 -8.63 17.59
N VAL A 204 11.08 -7.99 17.25
CA VAL A 204 12.43 -8.47 17.60
C VAL A 204 12.57 -8.67 19.11
N GLN A 205 12.20 -7.68 19.94
CA GLN A 205 12.30 -7.81 21.39
C GLN A 205 11.44 -8.95 21.92
N GLY A 206 10.17 -9.02 21.49
CA GLY A 206 9.23 -10.07 21.89
C GLY A 206 9.77 -11.46 21.58
N PHE A 207 10.20 -11.70 20.35
CA PHE A 207 10.70 -13.01 19.94
C PHE A 207 11.99 -13.40 20.66
N PHE A 208 13.04 -12.57 20.60
CA PHE A 208 14.35 -12.96 21.14
C PHE A 208 14.38 -13.03 22.68
N LEU A 209 13.51 -12.27 23.37
CA LEU A 209 13.37 -12.40 24.82
C LEU A 209 12.63 -13.68 25.24
N ASN A 210 11.64 -14.12 24.47
CA ASN A 210 10.98 -15.41 24.70
C ASN A 210 11.92 -16.57 24.35
N LEU A 211 12.60 -16.51 23.19
CA LEU A 211 13.62 -17.49 22.80
C LEU A 211 14.71 -17.63 23.86
N ALA A 212 15.18 -16.52 24.45
CA ALA A 212 16.16 -16.56 25.54
C ALA A 212 15.69 -17.38 26.76
N ARG A 213 14.39 -17.37 27.06
CA ARG A 213 13.82 -18.17 28.16
C ARG A 213 13.68 -19.64 27.76
N GLU A 214 13.21 -19.90 26.54
CA GLU A 214 13.04 -21.26 26.03
C GLU A 214 14.37 -22.00 25.91
N LEU A 215 15.43 -21.35 25.39
CA LEU A 215 16.77 -21.92 25.30
C LEU A 215 17.34 -22.32 26.67
N ARG A 216 16.97 -21.63 27.75
CA ARG A 216 17.44 -21.96 29.11
C ARG A 216 16.76 -23.19 29.70
N ILE A 217 15.54 -23.50 29.27
CA ILE A 217 14.79 -24.64 29.82
C ILE A 217 14.88 -25.87 28.91
N CYS A 218 15.08 -25.70 27.60
CA CYS A 218 15.27 -26.79 26.65
C CYS A 218 16.61 -27.51 26.93
N GLU A 219 16.56 -28.81 27.23
CA GLU A 219 17.73 -29.63 27.58
C GLU A 219 18.81 -29.61 26.48
N THR A 220 18.42 -29.57 25.21
CA THR A 220 19.34 -29.53 24.07
C THR A 220 20.20 -28.28 24.04
N TYR A 221 19.64 -27.12 24.41
CA TYR A 221 20.28 -25.80 24.26
C TYR A 221 20.70 -25.15 25.59
N ARG A 222 20.22 -25.67 26.72
CA ARG A 222 20.46 -25.13 28.06
C ARG A 222 21.96 -24.98 28.28
N ASN A 223 22.37 -23.80 28.72
CA ASN A 223 23.76 -23.40 28.96
C ASN A 223 24.69 -23.42 27.73
N ARG A 224 24.22 -23.83 26.55
CA ARG A 224 25.02 -23.86 25.31
C ARG A 224 24.77 -22.68 24.40
N VAL A 225 23.56 -22.12 24.41
CA VAL A 225 23.20 -20.94 23.61
C VAL A 225 22.58 -19.86 24.49
N THR A 226 23.08 -18.63 24.35
CA THR A 226 22.57 -17.45 25.05
C THR A 226 22.07 -16.42 24.06
N THR A 227 21.11 -15.61 24.48
CA THR A 227 20.55 -14.52 23.66
C THR A 227 20.67 -13.20 24.39
N THR A 228 21.17 -12.18 23.70
CA THR A 228 21.26 -10.78 24.14
C THR A 228 20.44 -9.91 23.20
N VAL A 229 19.52 -9.11 23.76
CA VAL A 229 18.77 -8.10 23.01
C VAL A 229 19.28 -6.71 23.38
N ALA A 230 19.89 -6.02 22.40
CA ALA A 230 20.47 -4.70 22.60
C ALA A 230 19.47 -3.60 22.23
N MET A 231 18.86 -2.98 23.22
CA MET A 231 17.88 -1.90 23.11
C MET A 231 18.61 -0.56 23.08
N LEU A 232 18.92 -0.09 21.87
CA LEU A 232 19.75 1.09 21.66
C LEU A 232 18.93 2.39 21.56
N GLY A 233 19.43 3.45 22.20
CA GLY A 233 19.00 4.82 21.99
C GLY A 233 19.58 5.40 20.69
N LEU A 234 19.64 6.73 20.60
CA LEU A 234 20.25 7.39 19.45
C LEU A 234 21.76 7.15 19.46
N ILE A 235 22.30 6.57 18.39
CA ILE A 235 23.73 6.32 18.19
C ILE A 235 24.22 7.19 17.03
N GLY A 236 25.40 7.80 17.17
CA GLY A 236 25.99 8.79 16.25
C GLY A 236 26.49 8.21 14.93
N THR A 237 25.70 7.38 14.25
CA THR A 237 25.98 6.90 12.89
C THR A 237 25.50 7.90 11.85
N ASP A 238 26.17 7.98 10.70
CA ASP A 238 25.80 8.91 9.63
C ASP A 238 24.33 8.77 9.18
N GLU A 239 23.82 7.55 9.07
CA GLU A 239 22.43 7.30 8.68
C GLU A 239 21.44 7.78 9.75
N ALA A 240 21.72 7.52 11.03
CA ALA A 240 20.86 7.98 12.12
C ALA A 240 20.87 9.51 12.22
N LEU A 241 22.04 10.15 12.09
CA LEU A 241 22.16 11.60 12.15
C LEU A 241 21.48 12.30 10.96
N LYS A 242 21.51 11.71 9.76
CA LYS A 242 20.78 12.21 8.58
C LYS A 242 19.27 12.16 8.75
N LYS A 243 18.74 11.13 9.43
CA LYS A 243 17.30 10.91 9.60
C LYS A 243 16.73 11.48 10.90
N THR A 244 17.56 12.12 11.73
CA THR A 244 17.14 12.67 13.04
C THR A 244 17.37 14.19 13.12
N ASN A 245 16.59 14.84 13.98
CA ASN A 245 16.61 16.28 14.15
C ASN A 245 17.97 16.68 14.72
N LYS A 246 18.59 17.74 14.17
CA LYS A 246 19.89 18.25 14.62
C LYS A 246 19.94 18.54 16.12
N HIS A 247 18.82 18.90 16.75
CA HIS A 247 18.74 19.09 18.19
C HIS A 247 18.99 17.82 19.01
N LEU A 248 18.69 16.64 18.44
CA LEU A 248 18.89 15.34 19.09
C LEU A 248 20.32 14.82 18.94
N HIS A 249 21.12 15.38 18.03
CA HIS A 249 22.50 14.91 17.79
C HIS A 249 23.36 14.99 19.06
N ARG A 250 23.08 15.92 19.97
CA ARG A 250 23.76 16.05 21.28
C ARG A 250 23.54 14.87 22.22
N LEU A 251 22.47 14.09 21.99
CA LEU A 251 22.13 12.90 22.76
C LEU A 251 22.66 11.62 22.11
N ALA A 252 23.30 11.73 20.94
CA ALA A 252 23.82 10.58 20.21
C ALA A 252 25.03 9.98 20.93
N ALA A 253 24.99 8.67 21.17
CA ALA A 253 26.09 7.94 21.76
C ALA A 253 27.19 7.66 20.73
N ASP A 254 28.43 7.51 21.21
CA ASP A 254 29.56 7.11 20.38
C ASP A 254 29.39 5.70 19.82
N VAL A 255 29.65 5.53 18.52
CA VAL A 255 29.42 4.26 17.81
C VAL A 255 30.34 3.16 18.34
N ARG A 256 31.60 3.48 18.64
CA ARG A 256 32.58 2.52 19.13
C ARG A 256 32.27 2.04 20.53
N LYS A 257 31.96 2.95 21.46
CA LYS A 257 31.50 2.59 22.80
C LYS A 257 30.21 1.77 22.76
N THR A 258 29.33 2.03 21.79
CA THR A 258 28.12 1.22 21.56
C THR A 258 28.48 -0.22 21.18
N ALA A 259 29.35 -0.40 20.19
CA ALA A 259 29.82 -1.72 19.78
C ALA A 259 30.46 -2.50 20.94
N GLN A 260 31.31 -1.84 21.72
CA GLN A 260 31.94 -2.42 22.91
C GLN A 260 30.92 -2.85 23.98
N ALA A 261 29.88 -2.04 24.22
CA ALA A 261 28.81 -2.39 25.14
C ALA A 261 28.01 -3.62 24.68
N ILE A 262 27.73 -3.72 23.38
CA ILE A 262 27.05 -4.88 22.76
C ILE A 262 27.89 -6.15 22.95
N ILE A 263 29.18 -6.08 22.63
CA ILE A 263 30.11 -7.21 22.79
C ILE A 263 30.20 -7.65 24.25
N ALA A 264 30.35 -6.70 25.18
CA ALA A 264 30.39 -7.00 26.60
C ALA A 264 29.10 -7.71 27.05
N ALA A 265 27.93 -7.18 26.68
CA ALA A 265 26.64 -7.76 27.05
C ALA A 265 26.51 -9.23 26.59
N GLY A 266 26.96 -9.55 25.37
CA GLY A 266 27.00 -10.93 24.86
C GLY A 266 27.91 -11.83 25.69
N ILE A 267 29.17 -11.41 25.93
CA ILE A 267 30.18 -12.19 26.68
C ILE A 267 29.75 -12.55 28.10
N TYR A 268 29.01 -11.66 28.75
CA TYR A 268 28.53 -11.83 30.10
C TYR A 268 27.11 -12.42 30.18
N GLY A 269 26.53 -12.83 29.05
CA GLY A 269 25.21 -13.47 29.00
C GLY A 269 24.06 -12.55 29.43
N GLN A 270 24.20 -11.23 29.25
CA GLN A 270 23.11 -10.30 29.55
C GLN A 270 21.99 -10.47 28.53
N THR A 271 20.81 -10.87 28.99
CA THR A 271 19.65 -11.02 28.10
C THR A 271 19.15 -9.68 27.55
N ARG A 272 19.29 -8.60 28.33
CA ARG A 272 18.87 -7.24 27.95
C ARG A 272 20.02 -6.28 28.15
N LEU A 273 20.37 -5.54 27.09
CA LEU A 273 21.27 -4.40 27.15
C LEU A 273 20.47 -3.14 26.81
N PHE A 274 20.49 -2.14 27.69
CA PHE A 274 20.06 -0.78 27.36
C PHE A 274 21.29 0.09 27.17
N TYR A 275 21.41 0.75 26.02
CA TYR A 275 22.55 1.64 25.76
C TYR A 275 22.14 2.89 24.96
N PRO A 276 22.56 4.12 25.32
CA PRO A 276 23.28 4.47 26.55
C PRO A 276 22.58 4.00 27.82
N TYR A 277 23.35 3.56 28.81
CA TYR A 277 22.80 2.89 30.01
C TYR A 277 21.76 3.74 30.76
N ALA A 278 21.87 5.07 30.70
CA ALA A 278 20.91 6.00 31.30
C ALA A 278 19.48 5.83 30.74
N PHE A 279 19.33 5.41 29.47
CA PHE A 279 18.01 5.18 28.89
C PHE A 279 17.31 3.92 29.42
N GLY A 280 18.01 3.06 30.16
CA GLY A 280 17.40 1.89 30.80
C GLY A 280 16.32 2.26 31.84
N ILE A 281 16.30 3.51 32.33
CA ILE A 281 15.24 3.99 33.23
C ILE A 281 13.96 4.41 32.48
N VAL A 282 14.04 4.66 31.17
CA VAL A 282 12.91 5.17 30.39
C VAL A 282 11.75 4.17 30.30
N PRO A 283 11.96 2.88 29.96
CA PRO A 283 10.87 1.90 29.92
C PRO A 283 10.07 1.75 31.22
N PRO A 284 10.68 1.54 32.40
CA PRO A 284 9.90 1.41 33.64
C PRO A 284 9.18 2.71 34.01
N LEU A 285 9.79 3.89 33.77
CA LEU A 285 9.11 5.16 34.00
C LEU A 285 7.92 5.36 33.06
N TYR A 286 8.04 4.97 31.79
CA TYR A 286 6.94 5.03 30.84
C TYR A 286 5.79 4.09 31.26
N GLN A 287 6.09 2.88 31.75
CA GLN A 287 5.05 1.94 32.22
C GLN A 287 4.31 2.44 33.46
N ILE A 288 4.98 3.16 34.36
CA ILE A 288 4.39 3.64 35.61
C ILE A 288 3.70 4.99 35.42
N PHE A 289 4.25 5.86 34.56
CA PHE A 289 3.82 7.25 34.40
C PHE A 289 3.43 7.58 32.94
N SER A 290 2.78 6.64 32.25
CA SER A 290 2.37 6.81 30.85
C SER A 290 1.62 8.12 30.61
N SER A 291 0.67 8.47 31.48
CA SER A 291 -0.11 9.71 31.40
C SER A 291 0.73 10.99 31.52
N ILE A 292 1.84 10.95 32.27
CA ILE A 292 2.75 12.10 32.39
C ILE A 292 3.54 12.27 31.09
N PHE A 293 4.03 11.16 30.52
CA PHE A 293 4.72 11.18 29.22
C PHE A 293 3.80 11.66 28.09
N GLU A 294 2.54 11.23 28.08
CA GLU A 294 1.52 11.70 27.14
C GLU A 294 1.20 13.19 27.35
N PHE A 295 1.08 13.65 28.60
CA PHE A 295 0.79 15.05 28.94
C PHE A 295 1.91 16.02 28.50
N PHE A 296 3.18 15.68 28.77
CA PHE A 296 4.32 16.46 28.28
C PHE A 296 4.50 16.34 26.75
N GLY A 297 4.15 15.17 26.20
CA GLY A 297 4.07 14.90 24.76
C GLY A 297 3.07 15.81 24.01
N HIS A 298 1.96 16.16 24.66
CA HIS A 298 0.93 17.02 24.07
C HIS A 298 1.22 18.53 24.21
N ARG A 299 1.74 19.01 25.35
CA ARG A 299 1.79 20.46 25.63
C ARG A 299 3.02 21.22 25.12
N LYS A 300 4.13 20.55 24.78
CA LYS A 300 5.35 21.22 24.28
C LYS A 300 5.97 20.62 23.03
N THR A 301 5.60 19.41 22.64
CA THR A 301 6.26 18.66 21.55
C THR A 301 5.45 18.51 20.27
N GLY A 302 4.15 18.82 20.26
CA GLY A 302 3.39 19.02 19.01
C GLY A 302 4.02 20.07 18.08
N GLN A 303 4.86 20.96 18.63
CA GLN A 303 5.68 21.89 17.84
C GLN A 303 7.20 21.60 17.81
N ARG A 304 7.75 20.80 18.73
CA ARG A 304 9.22 20.72 18.94
C ARG A 304 9.91 19.38 18.63
N PHE A 305 9.19 18.27 18.50
CA PHE A 305 9.74 17.03 17.95
C PHE A 305 9.17 16.82 16.55
N ARG A 306 9.57 17.71 15.64
CA ARG A 306 9.23 17.67 14.22
C ARG A 306 10.45 17.14 13.47
N LEU A 307 10.39 15.88 13.01
CA LEU A 307 11.28 15.38 11.96
C LEU A 307 10.55 15.58 10.64
N ASN A 308 11.12 16.44 9.79
CA ASN A 308 10.60 16.91 8.50
C ASN A 308 9.37 17.83 8.57
N GLY A 309 9.46 18.89 7.75
CA GLY A 309 8.59 20.06 7.76
C GLY A 309 7.13 19.80 7.42
N ASP A 310 6.35 20.83 7.69
CA ASP A 310 4.89 20.90 7.77
C ASP A 310 4.12 20.27 6.58
N GLN A 311 3.22 19.34 6.88
CA GLN A 311 1.90 19.27 6.24
C GLN A 311 0.87 18.95 7.34
N GLU A 312 -0.21 19.73 7.41
CA GLU A 312 -1.42 19.36 8.15
C GLU A 312 -2.02 18.11 7.50
N THR A 313 -1.68 16.92 7.98
CA THR A 313 -2.27 15.70 7.46
C THR A 313 -3.63 15.48 8.12
N SER A 314 -4.70 15.90 7.45
CA SER A 314 -6.03 15.31 7.61
C SER A 314 -6.01 13.90 7.03
N TYR A 315 -5.34 12.96 7.71
CA TYR A 315 -5.35 11.57 7.27
C TYR A 315 -6.71 10.96 7.59
N MET A 316 -7.62 11.05 6.62
CA MET A 316 -8.71 10.08 6.48
C MET A 316 -8.24 9.11 5.40
N PRO A 317 -7.92 7.85 5.72
CA PRO A 317 -7.63 6.86 4.71
C PRO A 317 -8.84 6.78 3.76
N GLU A 318 -8.66 7.05 2.46
CA GLU A 318 -9.69 6.76 1.47
C GLU A 318 -10.04 5.26 1.58
N LYS A 319 -11.34 4.93 1.56
CA LYS A 319 -11.87 3.56 1.71
C LYS A 319 -11.39 2.57 0.63
N GLU A 320 -10.53 2.99 -0.31
CA GLU A 320 -10.00 2.22 -1.43
C GLU A 320 -9.26 0.91 -1.05
N CYS A 321 -8.91 0.66 0.21
CA CYS A 321 -7.93 -0.38 0.56
C CYS A 321 -8.46 -1.79 0.87
N LEU A 322 -9.69 -2.11 0.44
CA LEU A 322 -10.28 -3.46 0.56
C LEU A 322 -10.46 -4.16 -0.80
N ARG A 323 -9.67 -3.79 -1.82
CA ARG A 323 -9.79 -4.33 -3.18
C ARG A 323 -9.26 -5.76 -3.30
N LYS A 324 -10.05 -6.65 -3.91
CA LYS A 324 -9.57 -7.92 -4.45
C LYS A 324 -8.94 -7.68 -5.82
N ASP A 325 -7.74 -8.19 -6.01
CA ASP A 325 -6.96 -8.04 -7.24
C ASP A 325 -7.48 -9.00 -8.33
N PHE A 326 -7.82 -8.48 -9.52
CA PHE A 326 -8.29 -9.30 -10.64
C PHE A 326 -7.26 -10.33 -11.10
N THR A 327 -5.95 -10.05 -10.93
CA THR A 327 -4.86 -10.96 -11.36
C THR A 327 -4.92 -12.34 -10.70
N GLN A 328 -5.57 -12.46 -9.54
CA GLN A 328 -5.80 -13.73 -8.85
C GLN A 328 -6.86 -14.62 -9.54
N TYR A 329 -7.63 -14.05 -10.46
CA TYR A 329 -8.76 -14.68 -11.15
C TYR A 329 -8.55 -14.82 -12.66
N VAL A 330 -7.33 -14.53 -13.15
CA VAL A 330 -7.00 -14.62 -14.58
C VAL A 330 -6.91 -16.10 -15.01
N LYS A 331 -7.91 -16.56 -15.76
CA LYS A 331 -7.96 -17.92 -16.34
C LYS A 331 -7.20 -18.03 -17.67
N TYR A 332 -7.19 -16.99 -18.49
CA TYR A 332 -6.55 -16.97 -19.80
C TYR A 332 -5.28 -16.13 -19.78
N THR A 333 -4.16 -16.71 -20.20
CA THR A 333 -2.91 -15.99 -20.42
C THR A 333 -2.91 -15.35 -21.81
N SER A 334 -2.02 -14.38 -22.06
CA SER A 334 -1.91 -13.68 -23.35
C SER A 334 -1.75 -14.61 -24.57
N SER A 335 -1.30 -15.86 -24.37
CA SER A 335 -1.16 -16.87 -25.42
C SER A 335 -2.44 -17.64 -25.77
N HIS A 336 -3.55 -17.42 -25.05
CA HIS A 336 -4.82 -18.14 -25.20
C HIS A 336 -6.03 -17.21 -25.43
N LEU A 337 -5.79 -15.94 -25.70
CA LEU A 337 -6.88 -14.99 -25.95
C LEU A 337 -7.38 -15.10 -27.39
N PRO A 338 -8.70 -15.02 -27.64
CA PRO A 338 -9.25 -14.96 -28.98
C PRO A 338 -8.83 -13.66 -29.69
N GLU A 339 -8.83 -13.66 -31.02
CA GLU A 339 -8.52 -12.45 -31.80
C GLU A 339 -9.60 -11.37 -31.69
N LYS A 340 -10.85 -11.77 -31.39
CA LYS A 340 -12.01 -10.90 -31.28
C LYS A 340 -12.99 -11.38 -30.21
N VAL A 341 -13.52 -10.44 -29.44
CA VAL A 341 -14.60 -10.65 -28.46
C VAL A 341 -15.67 -9.60 -28.67
N ASP A 342 -16.95 -10.02 -28.69
CA ASP A 342 -18.09 -9.11 -28.84
C ASP A 342 -19.23 -9.47 -27.87
N LEU A 343 -19.48 -8.59 -26.90
CA LEU A 343 -20.52 -8.76 -25.89
C LEU A 343 -21.86 -8.15 -26.32
N ARG A 344 -21.91 -7.38 -27.43
CA ARG A 344 -23.08 -6.63 -27.89
C ARG A 344 -24.35 -7.47 -28.09
N PRO A 345 -24.30 -8.76 -28.51
CA PRO A 345 -25.52 -9.56 -28.67
C PRO A 345 -26.36 -9.70 -27.39
N TRP A 346 -25.74 -9.57 -26.21
CA TRP A 346 -26.41 -9.63 -24.91
C TRP A 346 -26.55 -8.26 -24.22
N MET A 347 -26.17 -7.17 -24.89
CA MET A 347 -26.34 -5.83 -24.36
C MET A 347 -27.79 -5.35 -24.59
N THR A 348 -28.32 -4.63 -23.60
CA THR A 348 -29.58 -3.88 -23.70
C THR A 348 -29.46 -2.69 -24.65
N GLU A 349 -30.57 -2.00 -24.90
CA GLU A 349 -30.59 -0.83 -25.79
C GLU A 349 -29.68 0.31 -25.31
N ILE A 350 -29.12 1.10 -26.22
CA ILE A 350 -28.28 2.23 -25.84
C ILE A 350 -29.09 3.30 -25.10
N GLU A 351 -28.58 3.65 -23.93
CA GLU A 351 -29.13 4.67 -23.08
C GLU A 351 -28.70 6.08 -23.50
N ASN A 352 -29.57 7.05 -23.21
CA ASN A 352 -29.27 8.47 -23.37
C ASN A 352 -29.26 9.15 -22.00
N GLN A 353 -28.10 9.69 -21.61
CA GLN A 353 -27.92 10.39 -20.34
C GLN A 353 -28.51 11.81 -20.34
N SER A 354 -28.89 12.36 -21.50
CA SER A 354 -29.28 13.76 -21.69
C SER A 354 -28.14 14.72 -21.28
N HIS A 355 -28.46 15.87 -20.70
CA HIS A 355 -27.48 16.89 -20.28
C HIS A 355 -26.95 16.72 -18.85
N ILE A 356 -27.37 15.67 -18.12
CA ILE A 356 -26.91 15.45 -16.74
C ILE A 356 -25.65 14.58 -16.67
N SER A 357 -24.89 14.69 -15.58
CA SER A 357 -23.55 14.08 -15.44
C SER A 357 -23.57 12.58 -15.04
N SER A 358 -24.56 11.81 -15.50
CA SER A 358 -24.86 10.45 -15.03
C SER A 358 -24.10 9.32 -15.73
N CYS A 359 -23.07 9.61 -16.55
CA CYS A 359 -22.35 8.60 -17.36
C CYS A 359 -21.91 7.35 -16.57
N THR A 360 -21.40 7.52 -15.33
CA THR A 360 -21.05 6.41 -14.44
C THR A 360 -22.22 5.47 -14.17
N ALA A 361 -23.41 6.01 -13.94
CA ALA A 361 -24.59 5.21 -13.67
C ALA A 361 -25.12 4.49 -14.92
N ASN A 362 -24.99 5.10 -16.10
CA ASN A 362 -25.37 4.47 -17.37
C ASN A 362 -24.44 3.29 -17.70
N ALA A 363 -23.12 3.48 -17.56
CA ALA A 363 -22.17 2.39 -17.78
C ALA A 363 -22.39 1.24 -16.78
N MET A 364 -22.70 1.56 -15.52
CA MET A 364 -23.01 0.56 -14.49
C MET A 364 -24.32 -0.19 -14.77
N ALA A 365 -25.39 0.51 -15.17
CA ALA A 365 -26.65 -0.12 -15.55
C ALA A 365 -26.45 -1.09 -16.72
N GLY A 366 -25.76 -0.65 -17.79
CA GLY A 366 -25.47 -1.51 -18.94
C GLY A 366 -24.65 -2.75 -18.58
N ALA A 367 -23.67 -2.63 -17.69
CA ALA A 367 -22.91 -3.77 -17.19
C ALA A 367 -23.79 -4.75 -16.42
N TYR A 368 -24.62 -4.23 -15.52
CA TYR A 368 -25.50 -5.03 -14.68
C TYR A 368 -26.58 -5.76 -15.48
N GLU A 369 -27.20 -5.07 -16.44
CA GLU A 369 -28.23 -5.63 -17.32
C GLU A 369 -27.67 -6.72 -18.23
N TYR A 370 -26.48 -6.50 -18.81
CA TYR A 370 -25.77 -7.53 -19.57
C TYR A 370 -25.54 -8.77 -18.71
N LEU A 371 -25.00 -8.61 -17.50
CA LEU A 371 -24.72 -9.75 -16.62
C LEU A 371 -25.99 -10.47 -16.21
N ASN A 372 -27.08 -9.73 -15.95
CA ASN A 372 -28.37 -10.34 -15.65
C ASN A 372 -28.88 -11.15 -16.85
N TYR A 373 -28.88 -10.57 -18.04
CA TYR A 373 -29.39 -11.24 -19.23
C TYR A 373 -28.56 -12.48 -19.56
N LYS A 374 -27.23 -12.36 -19.53
CA LYS A 374 -26.33 -13.47 -19.80
C LYS A 374 -26.43 -14.62 -18.78
N SER A 375 -26.68 -14.30 -17.50
CA SER A 375 -26.77 -15.32 -16.43
C SER A 375 -28.15 -15.95 -16.26
N THR A 376 -29.23 -15.24 -16.64
CA THR A 376 -30.61 -15.67 -16.34
C THR A 376 -31.52 -15.78 -17.56
N ASP A 377 -31.05 -15.39 -18.75
CA ASP A 377 -31.85 -15.22 -19.97
C ASP A 377 -33.06 -14.27 -19.79
N ASN A 378 -33.04 -13.44 -18.73
CA ASN A 378 -34.07 -12.44 -18.46
C ASN A 378 -33.53 -11.04 -18.75
N LYS A 379 -34.19 -10.29 -19.62
CA LYS A 379 -33.86 -8.88 -19.87
C LYS A 379 -34.56 -8.02 -18.83
N ILE A 380 -33.79 -7.20 -18.13
CA ILE A 380 -34.29 -6.21 -17.17
C ILE A 380 -33.74 -4.84 -17.54
N ASP A 381 -34.42 -3.81 -17.05
CA ASP A 381 -34.06 -2.41 -17.21
C ASP A 381 -33.97 -1.79 -15.80
N VAL A 382 -32.76 -1.35 -15.42
CA VAL A 382 -32.47 -0.93 -14.04
C VAL A 382 -32.34 0.59 -13.92
N SER A 383 -32.83 1.12 -12.80
CA SER A 383 -32.92 2.56 -12.60
C SER A 383 -31.56 3.24 -12.55
N ARG A 384 -31.22 3.97 -13.60
CA ARG A 384 -29.97 4.74 -13.67
C ARG A 384 -29.94 5.88 -12.67
N LEU A 385 -31.07 6.54 -12.41
CA LEU A 385 -31.14 7.59 -11.40
C LEU A 385 -30.98 7.06 -9.97
N PHE A 386 -31.42 5.83 -9.69
CA PHE A 386 -31.19 5.18 -8.40
C PHE A 386 -29.68 4.94 -8.17
N ILE A 387 -28.99 4.36 -9.17
CA ILE A 387 -27.53 4.19 -9.13
C ILE A 387 -26.83 5.54 -8.97
N TYR A 388 -27.27 6.54 -9.74
CA TYR A 388 -26.64 7.86 -9.75
C TYR A 388 -26.81 8.62 -8.43
N TYR A 389 -27.99 8.53 -7.80
CA TYR A 389 -28.25 9.14 -6.51
C TYR A 389 -27.38 8.52 -5.41
N ASN A 390 -27.42 7.18 -5.27
CA ASN A 390 -26.73 6.49 -4.19
C ASN A 390 -25.21 6.59 -4.31
N SER A 391 -24.66 6.51 -5.52
CA SER A 391 -23.23 6.69 -5.73
C SER A 391 -22.74 8.09 -5.32
N ARG A 392 -23.48 9.16 -5.65
CA ARG A 392 -23.12 10.52 -5.22
C ARG A 392 -23.30 10.74 -3.73
N LEU A 393 -24.33 10.15 -3.14
CA LEU A 393 -24.53 10.19 -1.69
C LEU A 393 -23.32 9.60 -0.95
N LYS A 394 -22.74 8.52 -1.48
CA LYS A 394 -21.54 7.88 -0.92
C LYS A 394 -20.29 8.75 -0.98
N GLY A 395 -20.15 9.52 -2.06
CA GLY A 395 -19.05 10.47 -2.25
C GLY A 395 -19.21 11.81 -1.53
N LEU A 396 -20.31 12.02 -0.82
CA LEU A 396 -20.65 13.31 -0.21
C LEU A 396 -19.80 13.56 1.04
N LYS A 397 -19.08 14.69 1.08
CA LYS A 397 -18.32 15.11 2.28
C LYS A 397 -19.25 15.80 3.29
N GLN A 398 -18.88 15.78 4.57
CA GLN A 398 -19.66 16.40 5.65
C GLN A 398 -19.92 17.88 5.34
N GLY A 399 -21.20 18.28 5.37
CA GLY A 399 -21.65 19.65 5.10
C GLY A 399 -21.90 19.98 3.62
N GLN A 400 -21.64 19.07 2.68
CA GLN A 400 -21.98 19.26 1.28
C GLN A 400 -23.43 18.86 0.99
N LYS A 401 -24.06 19.55 0.02
CA LYS A 401 -25.36 19.16 -0.55
C LYS A 401 -25.14 18.34 -1.81
N LEU A 402 -26.04 17.39 -2.06
CA LEU A 402 -26.05 16.61 -3.29
C LEU A 402 -26.26 17.54 -4.50
N ALA A 403 -25.46 17.34 -5.55
CA ALA A 403 -25.55 18.13 -6.78
C ALA A 403 -25.20 17.24 -7.99
N ASP A 404 -25.64 17.64 -9.18
CA ASP A 404 -25.28 16.97 -10.44
C ASP A 404 -23.84 17.34 -10.83
N LYS A 405 -22.87 16.52 -10.41
CA LYS A 405 -21.42 16.75 -10.63
C LYS A 405 -20.66 15.49 -11.06
N GLY A 406 -21.41 14.46 -11.47
CA GLY A 406 -20.85 13.13 -11.71
C GLY A 406 -20.61 12.35 -10.42
N SER A 407 -20.14 11.12 -10.60
CA SER A 407 -19.86 10.19 -9.51
C SER A 407 -18.67 9.31 -9.87
N ALA A 408 -17.87 8.93 -8.87
CA ALA A 408 -16.79 7.97 -9.08
C ALA A 408 -17.37 6.57 -9.34
N ILE A 409 -16.77 5.82 -10.27
CA ILE A 409 -17.18 4.43 -10.58
C ILE A 409 -17.19 3.57 -9.31
N GLN A 410 -16.20 3.75 -8.44
CA GLN A 410 -16.12 3.05 -7.16
C GLN A 410 -17.37 3.26 -6.28
N TYR A 411 -17.90 4.47 -6.18
CA TYR A 411 -19.08 4.70 -5.36
C TYR A 411 -20.35 4.08 -5.96
N ALA A 412 -20.39 3.91 -7.28
CA ALA A 412 -21.45 3.15 -7.93
C ALA A 412 -21.32 1.66 -7.62
N VAL A 413 -20.12 1.09 -7.70
CA VAL A 413 -19.85 -0.31 -7.30
C VAL A 413 -20.30 -0.56 -5.86
N GLU A 414 -19.78 0.22 -4.91
CA GLU A 414 -20.10 0.05 -3.49
C GLU A 414 -21.60 0.27 -3.20
N SER A 415 -22.25 1.16 -3.96
CA SER A 415 -23.71 1.37 -3.89
C SER A 415 -24.49 0.12 -4.29
N LEU A 416 -24.07 -0.57 -5.36
CA LEU A 416 -24.72 -1.79 -5.83
C LEU A 416 -24.43 -2.98 -4.90
N GLU A 417 -23.26 -3.03 -4.26
CA GLU A 417 -22.95 -4.04 -3.23
C GLU A 417 -23.84 -3.86 -1.98
N GLU A 418 -23.99 -2.62 -1.50
CA GLU A 418 -24.70 -2.32 -0.25
C GLU A 418 -26.23 -2.30 -0.41
N SER A 419 -26.72 -1.70 -1.50
CA SER A 419 -28.15 -1.42 -1.69
C SER A 419 -28.75 -2.07 -2.93
N GLY A 420 -27.94 -2.62 -3.84
CA GLY A 420 -28.38 -3.12 -5.14
C GLY A 420 -28.93 -2.04 -6.06
N VAL A 421 -29.84 -2.41 -6.95
CA VAL A 421 -30.49 -1.47 -7.88
C VAL A 421 -31.96 -1.82 -8.12
N CYS A 422 -32.87 -0.83 -8.10
CA CYS A 422 -34.27 -1.07 -8.45
C CYS A 422 -34.51 -1.03 -9.97
N LEU A 423 -35.67 -1.50 -10.43
CA LEU A 423 -36.05 -1.41 -11.84
C LEU A 423 -36.35 0.04 -12.25
N GLU A 424 -36.05 0.37 -13.51
CA GLU A 424 -36.30 1.69 -14.12
C GLU A 424 -37.79 2.07 -14.05
N SER A 425 -38.71 1.10 -14.14
CA SER A 425 -40.16 1.31 -13.97
C SER A 425 -40.57 1.82 -12.57
N LEU A 426 -39.77 1.56 -11.54
CA LEU A 426 -40.03 2.00 -10.16
C LEU A 426 -39.40 3.36 -9.86
N TRP A 427 -38.27 3.68 -10.51
CA TRP A 427 -37.63 4.98 -10.41
C TRP A 427 -37.16 5.47 -11.81
N PRO A 428 -38.09 6.01 -12.62
CA PRO A 428 -37.82 6.36 -14.01
C PRO A 428 -36.82 7.49 -14.20
N TYR A 429 -36.18 7.52 -15.36
CA TYR A 429 -35.16 8.48 -15.79
C TYR A 429 -35.77 9.85 -16.11
N ASP A 430 -36.34 10.47 -15.08
CA ASP A 430 -36.79 11.85 -15.09
C ASP A 430 -35.68 12.74 -14.56
N ILE A 431 -35.02 13.49 -15.45
CA ILE A 431 -33.91 14.38 -15.11
C ILE A 431 -34.26 15.41 -14.02
N LYS A 432 -35.55 15.75 -13.82
CA LYS A 432 -35.99 16.63 -12.73
C LYS A 432 -35.75 15.99 -11.36
N LYS A 433 -35.68 14.66 -11.29
CA LYS A 433 -35.41 13.87 -10.08
C LYS A 433 -33.93 13.63 -9.84
N VAL A 434 -33.03 14.25 -10.60
CA VAL A 434 -31.58 13.99 -10.50
C VAL A 434 -31.06 14.08 -9.07
N ASN A 435 -31.53 15.02 -8.24
CA ASN A 435 -31.10 15.14 -6.83
C ASN A 435 -32.16 14.66 -5.83
N ALA A 436 -33.31 14.16 -6.30
CA ALA A 436 -34.38 13.68 -5.44
C ALA A 436 -34.02 12.30 -4.86
N LYS A 437 -34.29 12.12 -3.56
CA LYS A 437 -34.08 10.85 -2.89
C LYS A 437 -35.08 9.80 -3.42
N PRO A 438 -34.62 8.61 -3.87
CA PRO A 438 -35.52 7.52 -4.22
C PRO A 438 -36.45 7.16 -3.06
N ILE A 439 -37.69 6.79 -3.39
CA ILE A 439 -38.68 6.34 -2.39
C ILE A 439 -38.22 5.05 -1.72
N GLN A 440 -38.65 4.80 -0.48
CA GLN A 440 -38.22 3.64 0.30
C GLN A 440 -38.47 2.30 -0.42
N GLN A 441 -39.55 2.21 -1.19
CA GLN A 441 -39.87 1.03 -2.00
C GLN A 441 -38.76 0.68 -3.00
N CYS A 442 -38.03 1.67 -3.52
CA CYS A 442 -36.88 1.44 -4.40
C CYS A 442 -35.80 0.64 -3.67
N TYR A 443 -35.45 1.04 -2.44
CA TYR A 443 -34.43 0.36 -1.64
C TYR A 443 -34.84 -1.08 -1.30
N SER A 444 -36.08 -1.29 -0.86
CA SER A 444 -36.58 -2.64 -0.56
C SER A 444 -36.57 -3.57 -1.78
N LYS A 445 -36.80 -3.03 -2.99
CA LYS A 445 -36.71 -3.81 -4.23
C LYS A 445 -35.30 -3.97 -4.75
N ALA A 446 -34.42 -3.01 -4.49
CA ALA A 446 -33.04 -3.03 -4.91
C ALA A 446 -32.23 -4.16 -4.24
N GLU A 447 -32.61 -4.59 -3.03
CA GLU A 447 -32.00 -5.73 -2.32
C GLU A 447 -32.06 -7.05 -3.11
N GLU A 448 -33.08 -7.22 -3.97
CA GLU A 448 -33.21 -8.39 -4.87
C GLU A 448 -32.17 -8.38 -6.01
N TYR A 449 -31.48 -7.26 -6.20
CA TYR A 449 -30.64 -6.94 -7.35
C TYR A 449 -29.25 -6.40 -6.92
N THR A 450 -28.61 -7.06 -5.96
CA THR A 450 -27.24 -6.75 -5.52
C THR A 450 -26.19 -7.40 -6.41
N ILE A 451 -24.98 -6.81 -6.44
CA ILE A 451 -23.81 -7.48 -7.01
C ILE A 451 -23.08 -8.24 -5.91
N THR A 452 -22.47 -9.38 -6.25
CA THR A 452 -21.81 -10.27 -5.28
C THR A 452 -20.31 -10.04 -5.21
N GLU A 453 -19.70 -9.53 -6.28
CA GLU A 453 -18.28 -9.25 -6.34
C GLU A 453 -18.00 -8.14 -7.35
N ALA A 454 -17.00 -7.30 -7.08
CA ALA A 454 -16.43 -6.36 -8.02
C ALA A 454 -14.90 -6.46 -7.98
N LEU A 455 -14.28 -6.46 -9.15
CA LEU A 455 -12.84 -6.60 -9.31
C LEU A 455 -12.30 -5.38 -10.06
N GLN A 456 -11.18 -4.85 -9.58
CA GLN A 456 -10.45 -3.81 -10.29
C GLN A 456 -9.54 -4.50 -11.32
N VAL A 457 -9.63 -4.08 -12.58
CA VAL A 457 -8.75 -4.51 -13.67
C VAL A 457 -7.62 -3.47 -13.76
N ASP A 458 -6.35 -3.88 -13.81
CA ASP A 458 -5.27 -2.91 -14.05
C ASP A 458 -5.43 -2.35 -15.48
N GLY A 459 -4.88 -1.16 -15.70
CA GLY A 459 -4.88 -0.51 -17.02
C GLY A 459 -4.06 -1.24 -18.09
N ASP A 460 -3.70 -2.52 -17.88
CA ASP A 460 -2.98 -3.34 -18.84
C ASP A 460 -3.92 -3.90 -19.90
N ILE A 461 -3.51 -3.81 -21.16
CA ILE A 461 -4.35 -4.22 -22.30
C ILE A 461 -4.65 -5.72 -22.28
N ASN A 462 -3.70 -6.56 -21.87
CA ASN A 462 -3.92 -8.02 -21.84
C ASN A 462 -4.85 -8.40 -20.70
N GLU A 463 -4.79 -7.71 -19.55
CA GLU A 463 -5.74 -7.91 -18.47
C GLU A 463 -7.16 -7.53 -18.89
N MET A 464 -7.34 -6.37 -19.55
CA MET A 464 -8.64 -5.96 -20.08
C MET A 464 -9.19 -6.98 -21.10
N LYS A 465 -8.35 -7.44 -22.03
CA LYS A 465 -8.73 -8.48 -23.00
C LYS A 465 -9.08 -9.80 -22.32
N SER A 466 -8.31 -10.22 -21.32
CA SER A 466 -8.59 -11.43 -20.54
C SER A 466 -9.90 -11.33 -19.76
N CYS A 467 -10.25 -10.14 -19.26
CA CYS A 467 -11.52 -9.91 -18.58
C CYS A 467 -12.70 -10.03 -19.56
N LEU A 468 -12.61 -9.36 -20.71
CA LEU A 468 -13.63 -9.44 -21.76
C LEU A 468 -13.78 -10.85 -22.34
N ALA A 469 -12.67 -11.58 -22.56
CA ALA A 469 -12.68 -12.96 -23.07
C ALA A 469 -13.31 -13.96 -22.11
N GLN A 470 -13.42 -13.62 -20.81
CA GLN A 470 -14.17 -14.39 -19.82
C GLN A 470 -15.66 -14.04 -19.81
N GLY A 471 -16.10 -13.10 -20.66
CA GLY A 471 -17.48 -12.64 -20.77
C GLY A 471 -17.86 -11.52 -19.81
N PHE A 472 -16.88 -10.85 -19.17
CA PHE A 472 -17.15 -9.78 -18.21
C PHE A 472 -16.90 -8.39 -18.82
N PRO A 473 -17.88 -7.48 -18.84
CA PRO A 473 -17.72 -6.13 -19.36
C PRO A 473 -16.99 -5.24 -18.34
N ILE A 474 -16.32 -4.20 -18.82
CA ILE A 474 -15.45 -3.36 -17.97
C ILE A 474 -15.92 -1.91 -18.02
N ILE A 475 -16.22 -1.33 -16.85
CA ILE A 475 -16.49 0.10 -16.72
C ILE A 475 -15.15 0.83 -16.63
N VAL A 476 -14.89 1.77 -17.53
CA VAL A 476 -13.68 2.59 -17.53
C VAL A 476 -14.00 4.08 -17.50
N SER A 477 -13.07 4.90 -17.01
CA SER A 477 -13.15 6.35 -17.14
C SER A 477 -12.14 6.87 -18.17
N LEU A 478 -12.64 7.52 -19.22
CA LEU A 478 -11.84 8.20 -20.23
C LEU A 478 -11.69 9.68 -19.88
N ASN A 479 -10.48 10.20 -20.02
CA ASN A 479 -10.23 11.63 -20.14
C ASN A 479 -10.51 12.03 -21.59
N LEU A 480 -11.46 12.92 -21.83
CA LEU A 480 -11.85 13.33 -23.18
C LEU A 480 -11.08 14.56 -23.64
N TYR A 481 -10.83 14.63 -24.94
CA TYR A 481 -10.16 15.74 -25.65
C TYR A 481 -11.09 16.25 -26.76
N LYS A 482 -10.82 17.42 -27.33
CA LYS A 482 -11.65 17.99 -28.41
C LYS A 482 -11.70 17.08 -29.64
N SER A 483 -10.61 16.36 -29.92
CA SER A 483 -10.50 15.34 -30.95
C SER A 483 -11.48 14.18 -30.76
N PHE A 484 -11.94 13.91 -29.53
CA PHE A 484 -12.95 12.89 -29.25
C PHE A 484 -14.29 13.20 -29.93
N ASP A 485 -14.64 14.48 -30.14
CA ASP A 485 -15.89 14.86 -30.79
C ASP A 485 -15.98 14.38 -32.25
N LYS A 486 -14.84 14.04 -32.89
CA LYS A 486 -14.80 13.42 -34.22
C LYS A 486 -15.44 12.02 -34.24
N ALA A 487 -15.48 11.33 -33.09
CA ALA A 487 -16.14 10.04 -32.97
C ALA A 487 -17.67 10.13 -33.11
N LYS A 488 -18.27 11.33 -33.08
CA LYS A 488 -19.72 11.51 -33.17
C LYS A 488 -20.33 10.94 -34.45
N ALA A 489 -19.60 10.93 -35.56
CA ALA A 489 -20.11 10.47 -36.85
C ALA A 489 -20.07 8.93 -36.98
N LYS A 490 -18.87 8.34 -36.91
CA LYS A 490 -18.64 6.91 -37.18
C LYS A 490 -18.27 6.08 -35.94
N GLY A 491 -18.21 6.69 -34.76
CA GLY A 491 -17.72 6.03 -33.54
C GLY A 491 -16.21 5.83 -33.47
N ILE A 492 -15.44 6.25 -34.48
CA ILE A 492 -13.98 6.06 -34.50
C ILE A 492 -13.32 7.12 -33.61
N VAL A 493 -12.62 6.69 -32.56
CA VAL A 493 -11.96 7.60 -31.61
C VAL A 493 -10.50 7.82 -32.01
N PRO A 494 -10.10 9.05 -32.37
CA PRO A 494 -8.71 9.35 -32.68
C PRO A 494 -7.86 9.46 -31.40
N MET A 495 -6.55 9.26 -31.53
CA MET A 495 -5.60 9.65 -30.49
C MET A 495 -5.55 11.17 -30.34
N PRO A 496 -5.50 11.71 -29.11
CA PRO A 496 -5.38 13.16 -28.90
C PRO A 496 -4.00 13.66 -29.33
N LYS A 497 -3.93 14.92 -29.78
CA LYS A 497 -2.64 15.53 -30.12
C LYS A 497 -1.81 15.81 -28.86
N ALA A 498 -0.49 15.82 -28.99
CA ALA A 498 0.42 15.98 -27.85
C ALA A 498 0.27 17.32 -27.10
N ASP A 499 -0.20 18.35 -27.80
CA ASP A 499 -0.46 19.71 -27.30
C ASP A 499 -1.94 19.97 -26.97
N GLU A 500 -2.80 18.97 -27.15
CA GLU A 500 -4.24 19.11 -26.95
C GLU A 500 -4.60 19.17 -25.46
N THR A 501 -5.39 20.16 -25.09
CA THR A 501 -5.95 20.26 -23.74
C THR A 501 -7.19 19.39 -23.59
N SER A 502 -7.50 18.99 -22.34
CA SER A 502 -8.74 18.26 -22.03
C SER A 502 -9.96 19.02 -22.54
N ARG A 503 -11.00 18.29 -22.95
CA ARG A 503 -12.26 18.85 -23.44
C ARG A 503 -12.87 19.81 -22.41
N ASP A 504 -13.25 21.01 -22.87
CA ASP A 504 -13.68 22.12 -22.01
C ASP A 504 -14.91 21.79 -21.16
N THR A 505 -15.83 20.99 -21.72
CA THR A 505 -17.01 20.47 -21.02
C THR A 505 -16.96 18.95 -20.98
N HIS A 506 -17.25 18.37 -19.81
CA HIS A 506 -17.31 16.91 -19.62
C HIS A 506 -15.99 16.18 -19.95
N GLY A 507 -14.85 16.74 -19.50
CA GLY A 507 -13.51 16.19 -19.77
C GLY A 507 -13.21 14.83 -19.13
N ARG A 508 -14.09 14.28 -18.30
CA ARG A 508 -14.02 12.91 -17.75
C ARG A 508 -15.33 12.19 -17.99
N HIS A 509 -15.27 10.99 -18.54
CA HIS A 509 -16.45 10.27 -18.99
C HIS A 509 -16.33 8.77 -18.70
N ALA A 510 -17.34 8.20 -18.05
CA ALA A 510 -17.41 6.76 -17.82
C ALA A 510 -18.15 6.07 -18.96
N VAL A 511 -17.59 4.95 -19.45
CA VAL A 511 -18.09 4.16 -20.57
C VAL A 511 -17.94 2.66 -20.28
N LEU A 512 -18.60 1.81 -21.07
CA LEU A 512 -18.59 0.36 -20.86
C LEU A 512 -17.88 -0.37 -22.01
N LEU A 513 -16.74 -0.99 -21.74
CA LEU A 513 -16.07 -1.89 -22.69
C LEU A 513 -16.92 -3.13 -22.87
N SER A 514 -17.24 -3.41 -24.13
CA SER A 514 -18.15 -4.45 -24.57
C SER A 514 -17.49 -5.42 -25.56
N GLY A 515 -16.18 -5.37 -25.72
CA GLY A 515 -15.46 -6.24 -26.64
C GLY A 515 -14.13 -5.65 -27.11
N TYR A 516 -13.41 -6.38 -27.97
CA TYR A 516 -12.21 -5.93 -28.63
C TYR A 516 -11.98 -6.64 -29.97
N SER A 517 -11.18 -6.03 -30.83
CA SER A 517 -10.68 -6.64 -32.07
C SER A 517 -9.19 -6.35 -32.23
N ASN A 518 -8.39 -7.41 -32.36
CA ASN A 518 -6.95 -7.30 -32.58
C ASN A 518 -6.62 -6.77 -33.99
N SER A 519 -7.39 -7.17 -35.01
CA SER A 519 -7.23 -6.66 -36.38
C SER A 519 -7.43 -5.15 -36.44
N SER A 520 -8.44 -4.64 -35.73
CA SER A 520 -8.73 -3.20 -35.63
C SER A 520 -7.90 -2.49 -34.55
N LYS A 521 -7.10 -3.21 -33.75
CA LYS A 521 -6.36 -2.67 -32.59
C LYS A 521 -7.18 -1.76 -31.66
N ALA A 522 -8.45 -2.10 -31.45
CA ALA A 522 -9.41 -1.26 -30.74
C ALA A 522 -10.31 -2.06 -29.79
N PHE A 523 -10.78 -1.39 -28.75
CA PHE A 523 -11.88 -1.87 -27.90
C PHE A 523 -13.22 -1.36 -28.43
N ILE A 524 -14.24 -2.21 -28.33
CA ILE A 524 -15.64 -1.86 -28.59
C ILE A 524 -16.19 -1.25 -27.31
N VAL A 525 -16.67 -0.01 -27.38
CA VAL A 525 -17.09 0.77 -26.22
C VAL A 525 -18.53 1.22 -26.38
N ARG A 526 -19.37 0.89 -25.40
CA ARG A 526 -20.76 1.36 -25.30
C ARG A 526 -20.79 2.72 -24.61
N ASN A 527 -21.36 3.71 -25.29
CA ASN A 527 -21.55 5.07 -24.78
C ASN A 527 -22.98 5.27 -24.23
N SER A 528 -23.21 6.39 -23.54
CA SER A 528 -24.49 6.81 -22.94
C SER A 528 -25.08 8.07 -23.57
N TRP A 529 -24.78 8.35 -24.84
CA TRP A 529 -25.29 9.52 -25.58
C TRP A 529 -26.40 9.17 -26.59
N GLY A 530 -27.02 8.00 -26.44
CA GLY A 530 -28.11 7.54 -27.29
C GLY A 530 -27.66 6.90 -28.61
N LYS A 531 -28.60 6.26 -29.30
CA LYS A 531 -28.37 5.54 -30.57
C LYS A 531 -27.97 6.45 -31.74
N GLY A 532 -28.23 7.75 -31.66
CA GLY A 532 -27.90 8.73 -32.70
C GLY A 532 -26.45 9.25 -32.65
N TRP A 533 -25.64 8.77 -31.72
CA TRP A 533 -24.24 9.19 -31.57
C TRP A 533 -23.28 8.05 -31.92
N GLY A 534 -22.20 8.35 -32.64
CA GLY A 534 -21.19 7.38 -33.02
C GLY A 534 -21.76 6.26 -33.91
N ASP A 535 -21.24 5.04 -33.78
CA ASP A 535 -21.82 3.88 -34.46
C ASP A 535 -22.98 3.32 -33.62
N LYS A 536 -24.18 3.86 -33.85
CA LYS A 536 -25.42 3.43 -33.18
C LYS A 536 -25.32 3.43 -31.65
N GLY A 537 -24.56 4.38 -31.08
CA GLY A 537 -24.29 4.51 -29.65
C GLY A 537 -23.01 3.83 -29.16
N TYR A 538 -22.24 3.21 -30.05
CA TYR A 538 -20.92 2.64 -29.78
C TYR A 538 -19.80 3.50 -30.36
N CYS A 539 -18.61 3.34 -29.79
CA CYS A 539 -17.37 3.85 -30.35
C CYS A 539 -16.25 2.81 -30.25
N TYR A 540 -15.21 3.01 -31.05
CA TYR A 540 -14.05 2.15 -31.19
C TYR A 540 -12.83 2.91 -30.71
N VAL A 541 -12.29 2.50 -29.56
CA VAL A 541 -11.20 3.20 -28.88
C VAL A 541 -9.88 2.44 -29.06
N PRO A 542 -8.82 3.08 -29.61
CA PRO A 542 -7.53 2.42 -29.82
C PRO A 542 -6.91 1.85 -28.55
N TYR A 543 -6.19 0.73 -28.67
CA TYR A 543 -5.43 0.14 -27.56
C TYR A 543 -4.45 1.13 -26.92
N ASP A 544 -3.79 1.96 -27.73
CA ASP A 544 -2.85 2.97 -27.22
C ASP A 544 -3.53 4.05 -26.37
N TYR A 545 -4.81 4.33 -26.64
CA TYR A 545 -5.61 5.22 -25.80
C TYR A 545 -5.92 4.55 -24.46
N MET A 546 -6.41 3.30 -24.50
CA MET A 546 -6.84 2.56 -23.31
C MET A 546 -5.68 2.16 -22.39
N GLY A 547 -4.51 1.83 -22.96
CA GLY A 547 -3.32 1.45 -22.20
C GLY A 547 -2.56 2.64 -21.61
N ASN A 548 -2.91 3.87 -22.00
CA ASN A 548 -2.28 5.06 -21.46
C ASN A 548 -3.00 5.55 -20.19
N LYS A 549 -2.33 5.40 -19.04
CA LYS A 549 -2.86 5.80 -17.71
C LYS A 549 -3.18 7.29 -17.57
N LYS A 550 -2.76 8.16 -18.52
CA LYS A 550 -3.19 9.56 -18.57
C LYS A 550 -4.52 9.75 -19.32
N LEU A 551 -4.89 8.83 -20.20
CA LEU A 551 -6.05 8.93 -21.09
C LEU A 551 -7.20 8.05 -20.60
N CYS A 552 -6.89 6.88 -20.04
CA CYS A 552 -7.83 5.97 -19.41
C CYS A 552 -7.45 5.74 -17.94
N ASN A 553 -8.38 6.01 -17.05
CA ASN A 553 -8.25 5.81 -15.61
C ASN A 553 -9.28 4.78 -15.17
N ILE A 554 -8.87 3.87 -14.28
CA ILE A 554 -9.74 3.03 -13.44
C ILE A 554 -10.68 2.13 -14.26
N ALA A 555 -10.38 0.83 -14.26
CA ALA A 555 -11.22 -0.19 -14.86
C ALA A 555 -11.85 -1.06 -13.75
N TRP A 556 -13.18 -1.20 -13.73
CA TRP A 556 -13.89 -2.11 -12.83
C TRP A 556 -14.71 -3.10 -13.65
N THR A 557 -14.66 -4.37 -13.26
CA THR A 557 -15.68 -5.35 -13.64
C THR A 557 -16.52 -5.71 -12.43
N ILE A 558 -17.81 -5.95 -12.65
CA ILE A 558 -18.73 -6.43 -11.63
C ILE A 558 -19.16 -7.87 -11.95
N LYS A 559 -19.58 -8.62 -10.94
CA LYS A 559 -20.16 -9.97 -11.08
C LYS A 559 -21.49 -10.04 -10.35
N LYS A 560 -22.47 -10.65 -11.01
CA LYS A 560 -23.78 -10.97 -10.46
C LYS A 560 -23.88 -12.50 -10.37
N LEU A 561 -23.97 -13.02 -9.14
CA LEU A 561 -23.92 -14.44 -8.80
C LEU A 561 -22.50 -15.03 -9.00
N ALA A 562 -22.15 -16.07 -8.25
CA ALA A 562 -20.91 -16.84 -8.40
C ALA A 562 -20.94 -17.65 -9.71
N VAL A 563 -21.07 -16.97 -10.84
CA VAL A 563 -20.98 -17.57 -12.16
C VAL A 563 -19.51 -17.59 -12.51
N ASP A 564 -18.93 -18.79 -12.46
CA ASP A 564 -17.52 -19.00 -12.73
C ASP A 564 -17.18 -18.96 -14.23
N GLU A 565 -18.17 -19.06 -15.15
CA GLU A 565 -17.94 -19.26 -16.59
C GLU A 565 -18.99 -18.59 -17.51
N MET A 566 -18.56 -17.73 -18.43
CA MET A 566 -19.39 -17.14 -19.52
C MET A 566 -18.62 -16.94 -20.85
N GLY A 567 -17.42 -17.54 -21.01
CA GLY A 567 -16.40 -17.01 -21.92
C GLY A 567 -16.36 -17.53 -23.36
N GLU A 568 -16.73 -18.78 -23.65
CA GLU A 568 -16.47 -19.37 -24.98
C GLU A 568 -17.46 -18.91 -26.07
N ASP A 569 -18.68 -18.54 -25.70
CA ASP A 569 -19.72 -18.15 -26.65
C ASP A 569 -19.68 -16.65 -27.02
N VAL A 570 -18.77 -15.87 -26.43
CA VAL A 570 -18.54 -14.45 -26.77
C VAL A 570 -17.38 -14.24 -27.75
N TRP A 571 -16.70 -15.32 -28.15
CA TRP A 571 -15.61 -15.31 -29.13
C TRP A 571 -16.19 -15.30 -30.54
N VAL A 572 -15.56 -14.57 -31.45
CA VAL A 572 -16.05 -14.39 -32.82
C VAL A 572 -14.97 -14.85 -33.80
N ASP A 573 -15.35 -15.67 -34.78
CA ASP A 573 -14.47 -16.10 -35.87
C ASP A 573 -14.12 -14.90 -36.79
N GLU A 574 -13.02 -15.01 -37.56
CA GLU A 574 -12.56 -13.95 -38.46
C GLU A 574 -13.59 -13.67 -39.58
N ASP A 575 -14.36 -12.58 -39.42
CA ASP A 575 -15.01 -11.88 -40.53
C ASP A 575 -14.34 -10.50 -40.70
N ASP A 576 -13.89 -10.18 -41.92
CA ASP A 576 -13.14 -9.00 -42.38
C ASP A 576 -13.86 -7.65 -42.15
N ILE A 577 -14.16 -7.28 -40.91
CA ILE A 577 -14.64 -5.94 -40.55
C ILE A 577 -13.55 -5.25 -39.73
N ASN A 578 -12.73 -4.44 -40.39
CA ASN A 578 -11.80 -3.54 -39.72
C ASN A 578 -12.57 -2.29 -39.27
N TYR A 579 -12.69 -2.08 -37.96
CA TYR A 579 -13.42 -0.95 -37.40
C TYR A 579 -12.72 0.41 -37.62
N LEU A 580 -11.46 0.42 -38.07
CA LEU A 580 -10.65 1.63 -38.23
C LEU A 580 -10.24 1.97 -39.68
N ASP A 581 -10.49 1.10 -40.66
CA ASP A 581 -10.17 1.38 -42.08
C ASP A 581 -11.44 1.79 -42.83
N ASP A 582 -11.63 3.09 -43.00
CA ASP A 582 -12.38 3.70 -44.10
C ASP A 582 -11.47 4.80 -44.67
N ASP A 583 -10.46 4.41 -45.45
CA ASP A 583 -9.88 5.29 -46.47
C ASP A 583 -10.88 5.32 -47.64
N ASP A 584 -11.82 6.26 -47.62
CA ASP A 584 -12.51 6.73 -48.82
C ASP A 584 -12.36 8.25 -48.88
N GLU A 585 -12.15 8.69 -50.11
CA GLU A 585 -11.50 9.91 -50.57
C GLU A 585 -12.10 11.23 -50.05
N GLU A 586 -11.25 12.27 -50.09
CA GLU A 586 -11.64 13.68 -50.01
C GLU A 586 -12.73 13.98 -51.07
N ASP A 587 -14.00 14.01 -50.67
CA ASP A 587 -15.03 14.74 -51.41
C ASP A 587 -15.11 16.16 -50.84
N ASP A 588 -14.29 17.02 -51.44
CA ASP A 588 -14.55 18.46 -51.56
C ASP A 588 -15.88 18.63 -52.30
N ASP A 589 -16.97 18.91 -51.59
CA ASP A 589 -18.12 19.60 -52.16
C ASP A 589 -18.52 20.74 -51.21
N ASP A 590 -18.15 21.95 -51.65
CA ASP A 590 -18.81 23.19 -51.29
C ASP A 590 -20.32 23.03 -51.51
N ASP A 591 -21.15 23.35 -50.51
CA ASP A 591 -22.40 24.09 -50.75
C ASP A 591 -23.01 24.63 -49.45
N GLU A 592 -22.97 25.96 -49.40
CA GLU A 592 -23.99 26.93 -48.96
C GLU A 592 -24.44 27.05 -47.50
N ASP A 593 -24.19 28.26 -46.99
CA ASP A 593 -24.80 28.93 -45.86
C ASP A 593 -26.32 28.72 -45.75
N ALA A 594 -26.79 28.41 -44.55
CA ALA A 594 -28.15 28.74 -44.13
C ALA A 594 -28.16 29.12 -42.63
N ASP A 595 -27.88 30.39 -42.37
CA ASP A 595 -28.37 31.12 -41.20
C ASP A 595 -29.90 31.26 -41.30
N ILE A 596 -30.67 30.76 -40.32
CA ILE A 596 -31.98 31.28 -39.88
C ILE A 596 -32.12 30.88 -38.39
N GLU A 597 -31.84 31.78 -37.44
CA GLU A 597 -32.74 32.79 -36.85
C GLU A 597 -33.88 32.25 -35.96
N ASN A 598 -34.00 32.94 -34.81
CA ASN A 598 -35.04 32.93 -33.79
C ASN A 598 -36.46 32.59 -34.25
N ILE A 599 -37.18 31.82 -33.43
CA ILE A 599 -38.63 31.99 -33.26
C ILE A 599 -38.95 31.97 -31.76
N GLU A 600 -39.28 33.15 -31.27
CA GLU A 600 -40.09 33.41 -30.07
C GLU A 600 -41.57 33.09 -30.37
N GLU A 601 -42.31 32.86 -29.28
CA GLU A 601 -43.78 32.99 -29.12
C GLU A 601 -44.72 31.99 -29.83
N ASP A 602 -45.49 31.30 -29.01
CA ASP A 602 -46.97 31.30 -29.10
C ASP A 602 -47.52 30.94 -27.70
N GLU A 603 -48.00 31.97 -27.01
CA GLU A 603 -48.97 31.89 -25.91
C GLU A 603 -50.40 31.75 -26.50
N ASP A 604 -51.35 31.59 -25.57
CA ASP A 604 -52.81 31.62 -25.70
C ASP A 604 -53.49 30.27 -25.97
N GLU A 605 -54.55 29.89 -25.28
CA GLU A 605 -55.32 30.37 -24.12
C GLU A 605 -56.20 29.14 -23.77
N ASP A 606 -56.52 28.91 -22.50
CA ASP A 606 -57.93 28.75 -22.08
C ASP A 606 -58.10 28.41 -20.60
N GLU A 607 -58.85 29.32 -19.98
CA GLU A 607 -59.82 29.17 -18.90
C GLU A 607 -59.38 29.26 -17.41
N LYS A 608 -59.78 30.44 -16.89
CA LYS A 608 -59.93 30.90 -15.52
C LYS A 608 -61.10 30.23 -14.79
N GLU A 609 -61.07 30.39 -13.46
CA GLU A 609 -62.13 30.39 -12.43
C GLU A 609 -61.67 29.49 -11.27
N GLU A 610 -61.67 29.86 -9.98
CA GLU A 610 -62.23 30.99 -9.22
C GLU A 610 -61.61 30.95 -7.79
N ASP A 611 -61.62 32.11 -7.13
CA ASP A 611 -61.73 32.37 -5.67
C ASP A 611 -60.57 31.97 -4.73
N GLU A 612 -59.78 32.92 -4.19
CA GLU A 612 -60.10 33.80 -3.04
C GLU A 612 -60.75 33.06 -1.86
N ASP A 613 -59.99 32.80 -0.79
CA ASP A 613 -60.40 33.22 0.56
C ASP A 613 -59.31 33.03 1.63
N GLU A 614 -59.21 34.10 2.43
CA GLU A 614 -58.92 34.19 3.86
C GLU A 614 -57.50 33.89 4.41
N LYS A 615 -56.79 35.00 4.66
CA LYS A 615 -55.97 35.20 5.86
C LYS A 615 -56.89 35.55 7.03
N GLU A 616 -56.66 34.96 8.20
CA GLU A 616 -56.56 35.59 9.54
C GLU A 616 -56.28 34.46 10.56
N GLU A 617 -55.13 34.51 11.27
CA GLU A 617 -55.00 34.86 12.72
C GLU A 617 -55.52 33.71 13.63
N GLU A 618 -54.87 33.21 14.69
CA GLU A 618 -53.90 33.70 15.68
C GLU A 618 -53.45 32.46 16.52
N GLU A 619 -52.37 32.62 17.31
CA GLU A 619 -51.81 31.74 18.38
C GLU A 619 -50.92 30.51 18.03
#